data_AF-A0A0V1JFK9-F1
#
_entry.id   AF-A0A0V1JFK9-F1
#
_cell.length_a   1.000
_cell.length_b   1.000
_cell.length_c   1.000
_cell.angle_alpha   90.00
_cell.angle_beta   90.00
_cell.angle_gamma   90.00
#
_symmetry.space_group_name_H-M   'P 1'
#
loop_
_entity.id
_entity.type
_entity.pdbx_description
1 polymer ?
#
loop_
_entity_poly.entity_id
_entity_poly.type
_entity_poly.pdbx_seq_one_letter_code
_entity_poly.pdbx_strand_id
1 'polypeptide(L)'
;MNFLSSLATVFTYYLFILLPSVSALADPEAHLDTCGIIVREGYRCEEHSVITEDGYILRLQRIPNDGRSSRSGQKLPVLLQHGLLQSASDWVLNSRNHSLGFILADAGFDVWLSNVRGNVYSRRHVSFHPKSQEFWAFTIDQMANYDLPAIINFVLNETSAPSLHYAGHSQGTTIGFILFSERPTWSAAKPMIEMVGGYEFMPSTRFMKWLGGKLCTGKTAFLCQNALFLFVGCDFLNFNMTRLPVYMAHTPSGTSVSNIMHFSQMIQKGEFKKFDYGSHENKKLYNQPESPTYNVGNMLVPVVLYWGGNDVFTVESDIMRLSKELKSTLSIHYYHDSDHVDFVWGTNMADGAYRRMLEVISTF
;
A
#
# COMPACT_ATOMS: atom_id res chain seq x y z
N MET A 1 -41.34 -27.90 14.05
CA MET A 1 -42.18 -26.91 13.34
C MET A 1 -41.80 -25.50 13.76
N ASN A 2 -41.28 -24.63 12.89
CA ASN A 2 -39.99 -24.79 12.20
C ASN A 2 -39.32 -23.41 12.14
N PHE A 3 -38.22 -23.20 12.88
CA PHE A 3 -37.53 -21.89 12.93
C PHE A 3 -37.07 -21.39 11.54
N LEU A 4 -36.80 -22.33 10.63
CA LEU A 4 -36.43 -22.10 9.23
C LEU A 4 -37.47 -21.32 8.40
N SER A 5 -38.78 -21.39 8.71
CA SER A 5 -39.80 -20.65 7.93
C SER A 5 -39.79 -19.14 8.21
N SER A 6 -39.29 -18.72 9.38
CA SER A 6 -39.15 -17.29 9.70
C SER A 6 -38.02 -16.66 8.87
N LEU A 7 -36.85 -17.31 8.84
CA LEU A 7 -35.71 -16.89 8.01
C LEU A 7 -36.08 -16.83 6.52
N ALA A 8 -36.81 -17.83 6.02
CA ALA A 8 -37.30 -17.85 4.64
C ALA A 8 -38.29 -16.72 4.30
N THR A 9 -38.86 -16.03 5.29
CA THR A 9 -39.79 -14.90 5.09
C THR A 9 -39.06 -13.54 5.09
N VAL A 10 -37.95 -13.40 5.83
CA VAL A 10 -37.15 -12.15 5.87
C VAL A 10 -36.48 -11.86 4.52
N PHE A 11 -36.02 -12.88 3.80
CA PHE A 11 -35.39 -12.70 2.48
C PHE A 11 -36.36 -12.29 1.36
N THR A 12 -37.67 -12.53 1.50
CA THR A 12 -38.66 -12.30 0.43
C THR A 12 -39.07 -10.83 0.28
N TYR A 13 -38.82 -10.00 1.28
CA TYR A 13 -39.27 -8.60 1.31
C TYR A 13 -38.21 -7.56 0.94
N TYR A 14 -36.99 -7.99 0.55
CA TYR A 14 -36.08 -7.12 -0.17
C TYR A 14 -36.61 -6.90 -1.59
N LEU A 15 -37.30 -5.77 -1.76
CA LEU A 15 -37.86 -5.25 -3.00
C LEU A 15 -36.92 -5.51 -4.19
N PHE A 16 -37.40 -6.27 -5.17
CA PHE A 16 -36.76 -6.39 -6.48
C PHE A 16 -36.86 -5.04 -7.22
N ILE A 17 -36.05 -4.07 -6.80
CA ILE A 17 -35.70 -2.93 -7.64
C ILE A 17 -34.99 -3.54 -8.85
N LEU A 18 -35.69 -3.54 -9.98
CA LEU A 18 -35.10 -3.85 -11.28
C LEU A 18 -34.18 -2.70 -11.68
N LEU A 19 -33.02 -2.62 -11.01
CA LEU A 19 -31.88 -1.86 -11.51
C LEU A 19 -31.67 -2.33 -12.95
N PRO A 20 -31.70 -1.41 -13.93
CA PRO A 20 -31.54 -1.79 -15.33
C PRO A 20 -30.22 -2.54 -15.45
N SER A 21 -30.23 -3.66 -16.17
CA SER A 21 -29.04 -4.49 -16.32
C SER A 21 -28.04 -3.78 -17.23
N VAL A 22 -27.29 -2.85 -16.65
CA VAL A 22 -26.10 -2.26 -17.24
C VAL A 22 -25.13 -3.42 -17.44
N SER A 23 -25.12 -3.95 -18.65
CA SER A 23 -24.04 -4.79 -19.16
C SER A 23 -22.82 -3.90 -19.36
N ALA A 24 -22.23 -3.46 -18.25
CA ALA A 24 -20.93 -2.84 -18.26
C ALA A 24 -19.98 -3.81 -18.97
N LEU A 25 -19.34 -3.35 -20.05
CA LEU A 25 -18.14 -4.02 -20.52
C LEU A 25 -17.20 -4.08 -19.32
N ALA A 26 -16.60 -5.24 -19.08
CA ALA A 26 -15.61 -5.38 -18.02
C ALA A 26 -14.53 -4.31 -18.24
N ASP A 27 -14.30 -3.48 -17.22
CA ASP A 27 -13.32 -2.40 -17.30
C ASP A 27 -11.97 -3.01 -17.72
N PRO A 28 -11.40 -2.62 -18.88
CA PRO A 28 -10.20 -3.27 -19.41
C PRO A 28 -9.01 -3.19 -18.44
N GLU A 29 -9.00 -2.22 -17.52
CA GLU A 29 -7.96 -2.04 -16.52
C GLU A 29 -7.94 -3.16 -15.47
N ALA A 30 -9.05 -3.88 -15.28
CA ALA A 30 -9.10 -5.11 -14.49
C ALA A 30 -8.26 -6.26 -15.12
N HIS A 31 -7.81 -6.11 -16.37
CA HIS A 31 -7.03 -7.11 -17.11
C HIS A 31 -5.64 -6.61 -17.55
N LEU A 32 -5.31 -5.34 -17.30
CA LEU A 32 -3.99 -4.77 -17.51
C LEU A 32 -3.05 -5.06 -16.32
N ASP A 33 -1.78 -4.68 -16.47
CA ASP A 33 -0.84 -4.46 -15.38
C ASP A 33 -0.66 -2.95 -15.09
N THR A 34 0.11 -2.60 -14.06
CA THR A 34 0.34 -1.21 -13.64
C THR A 34 0.81 -0.32 -14.79
N CYS A 35 1.72 -0.78 -15.66
CA CYS A 35 2.16 0.03 -16.80
C CYS A 35 1.10 0.10 -17.91
N GLY A 36 0.34 -0.97 -18.14
CA GLY A 36 -0.81 -0.94 -19.05
C GLY A 36 -1.85 0.11 -18.65
N ILE A 37 -2.12 0.27 -17.35
CA ILE A 37 -3.02 1.32 -16.82
C ILE A 37 -2.41 2.71 -17.05
N ILE A 38 -1.14 2.92 -16.68
CA ILE A 38 -0.43 4.20 -16.84
C ILE A 38 -0.41 4.66 -18.31
N VAL A 39 -0.09 3.74 -19.23
CA VAL A 39 -0.06 4.02 -20.67
C VAL A 39 -1.46 4.28 -21.24
N ARG A 40 -2.50 3.62 -20.71
CA ARG A 40 -3.89 3.85 -21.09
C ARG A 40 -4.38 5.26 -20.73
N GLU A 41 -4.00 5.79 -19.57
CA GLU A 41 -4.29 7.17 -19.15
C GLU A 41 -3.42 8.23 -19.86
N GLY A 42 -2.57 7.82 -20.81
CA GLY A 42 -1.78 8.71 -21.68
C GLY A 42 -0.42 9.12 -21.11
N TYR A 43 0.07 8.45 -20.08
CA TYR A 43 1.39 8.65 -19.49
C TYR A 43 2.43 7.68 -20.08
N ARG A 44 3.71 8.04 -19.95
CA ARG A 44 4.81 7.09 -20.14
C ARG A 44 4.93 6.21 -18.89
N CYS A 45 5.25 4.93 -19.08
CA CYS A 45 5.63 4.03 -18.00
C CYS A 45 6.99 3.38 -18.30
N GLU A 46 7.80 3.20 -17.27
CA GLU A 46 9.01 2.37 -17.31
C GLU A 46 8.92 1.25 -16.28
N GLU A 47 9.36 0.03 -16.62
CA GLU A 47 9.53 -1.05 -15.66
C GLU A 47 11.01 -1.25 -15.34
N HIS A 48 11.35 -1.18 -14.05
CA HIS A 48 12.70 -1.32 -13.52
C HIS A 48 12.82 -2.57 -12.65
N SER A 49 13.96 -3.25 -12.68
CA SER A 49 14.18 -4.48 -11.88
C SER A 49 15.31 -4.27 -10.86
N VAL A 50 14.97 -4.35 -9.58
CA VAL A 50 15.88 -4.16 -8.44
C VAL A 50 16.18 -5.51 -7.81
N ILE A 51 17.44 -5.82 -7.55
CA ILE A 51 17.85 -7.05 -6.85
C ILE A 51 18.22 -6.68 -5.41
N THR A 52 17.62 -7.36 -4.43
CA THR A 52 17.93 -7.18 -3.01
C THR A 52 19.21 -7.91 -2.62
N GLU A 53 19.82 -7.53 -1.49
CA GLU A 53 21.03 -8.18 -0.96
C GLU A 53 20.84 -9.70 -0.71
N ASP A 54 19.65 -10.10 -0.23
CA ASP A 54 19.28 -11.49 -0.04
C ASP A 54 18.75 -12.18 -1.32
N GLY A 55 18.64 -11.45 -2.43
CA GLY A 55 18.49 -12.01 -3.78
C GLY A 55 17.07 -12.04 -4.38
N TYR A 56 16.08 -11.37 -3.77
CA TYR A 56 14.77 -11.15 -4.39
C TYR A 56 14.91 -10.19 -5.57
N ILE A 57 14.11 -10.40 -6.61
CA ILE A 57 14.07 -9.53 -7.80
C ILE A 57 12.73 -8.79 -7.77
N LEU A 58 12.78 -7.56 -7.27
CA LEU A 58 11.66 -6.65 -7.16
C LEU A 58 11.44 -5.94 -8.49
N ARG A 59 10.19 -5.62 -8.82
CA ARG A 59 9.88 -4.81 -10.00
C ARG A 59 9.24 -3.49 -9.60
N LEU A 60 9.77 -2.40 -10.09
CA LEU A 60 9.25 -1.05 -9.86
C LEU A 60 8.60 -0.58 -11.16
N GLN A 61 7.50 0.17 -11.05
CA GLN A 61 6.99 0.97 -12.17
C GLN A 61 7.35 2.45 -11.94
N ARG A 62 7.54 3.21 -13.01
CA ARG A 62 7.87 4.64 -12.95
C ARG A 62 7.03 5.43 -13.96
N ILE A 63 6.51 6.57 -13.53
CA ILE A 63 5.97 7.62 -14.40
C ILE A 63 7.03 8.73 -14.47
N PRO A 64 7.91 8.74 -15.50
CA PRO A 64 9.00 9.69 -15.58
C PRO A 64 8.49 11.11 -15.86
N ASN A 65 9.19 12.12 -15.32
CA ASN A 65 8.95 13.51 -15.72
C ASN A 65 9.51 13.75 -17.14
N ASP A 66 8.64 13.63 -18.15
CA ASP A 66 8.92 13.93 -19.57
C ASP A 66 9.16 15.45 -19.87
N GLY A 67 9.48 16.27 -18.86
CA GLY A 67 9.78 17.70 -19.02
C GLY A 67 8.58 18.59 -19.37
N ARG A 68 7.35 18.05 -19.35
CA ARG A 68 6.12 18.77 -19.74
C ARG A 68 5.71 19.87 -18.74
N SER A 69 6.18 19.79 -17.48
CA SER A 69 5.93 20.80 -16.47
C SER A 69 6.88 22.00 -16.64
N SER A 70 6.38 23.13 -17.13
CA SER A 70 7.16 24.35 -17.41
C SER A 70 7.68 25.12 -16.18
N ARG A 71 7.65 24.51 -14.98
CA ARG A 71 8.14 25.14 -13.74
C ARG A 71 9.60 24.79 -13.51
N SER A 72 10.39 25.82 -13.20
CA SER A 72 11.85 25.74 -13.03
C SER A 72 12.28 24.92 -11.80
N GLY A 73 13.23 24.01 -12.01
CA GLY A 73 13.85 23.20 -10.97
C GLY A 73 13.60 21.70 -11.17
N GLN A 74 14.65 20.89 -11.09
CA GLN A 74 14.52 19.43 -11.07
C GLN A 74 13.97 19.02 -9.70
N LYS A 75 12.68 18.68 -9.65
CA LYS A 75 12.03 18.15 -8.45
C LYS A 75 12.67 16.83 -8.01
N LEU A 76 12.69 16.59 -6.70
CA LEU A 76 13.09 15.29 -6.16
C LEU A 76 12.12 14.19 -6.62
N PRO A 77 12.59 12.94 -6.79
CA PRO A 77 11.69 11.81 -7.06
C PRO A 77 10.72 11.57 -5.91
N VAL A 78 9.55 11.01 -6.20
CA VAL A 78 8.56 10.60 -5.18
C VAL A 78 8.37 9.10 -5.26
N LEU A 79 8.74 8.40 -4.20
CA LEU A 79 8.60 6.96 -4.04
C LEU A 79 7.29 6.64 -3.30
N LEU A 80 6.41 5.85 -3.93
CA LEU A 80 5.09 5.47 -3.45
C LEU A 80 5.09 3.98 -3.06
N GLN A 81 5.10 3.69 -1.75
CA GLN A 81 5.16 2.32 -1.24
C GLN A 81 3.80 1.84 -0.72
N HIS A 82 3.23 0.86 -1.41
CA HIS A 82 1.93 0.25 -1.09
C HIS A 82 1.89 -0.50 0.25
N GLY A 83 0.67 -0.78 0.69
CA GLY A 83 0.34 -1.46 1.95
C GLY A 83 0.45 -2.97 1.99
N LEU A 84 -0.06 -3.54 3.08
CA LEU A 84 -0.15 -4.99 3.23
C LEU A 84 -1.01 -5.53 2.10
N LEU A 85 -0.48 -6.52 1.38
CA LEU A 85 -1.19 -7.22 0.31
C LEU A 85 -1.69 -6.36 -0.87
N GLN A 86 -1.22 -5.13 -1.01
CA GLN A 86 -1.43 -4.26 -2.17
C GLN A 86 -0.31 -4.40 -3.21
N SER A 87 -0.28 -3.53 -4.22
CA SER A 87 0.85 -3.38 -5.15
C SER A 87 1.06 -1.93 -5.61
N ALA A 88 2.06 -1.70 -6.46
CA ALA A 88 2.27 -0.44 -7.16
C ALA A 88 1.01 0.06 -7.92
N SER A 89 0.07 -0.83 -8.27
CA SER A 89 -1.16 -0.46 -8.96
C SER A 89 -2.06 0.47 -8.16
N ASP A 90 -2.10 0.33 -6.82
CA ASP A 90 -3.11 0.97 -5.96
C ASP A 90 -3.12 2.51 -6.11
N TRP A 91 -1.95 3.10 -6.35
CA TRP A 91 -1.76 4.54 -6.59
C TRP A 91 -2.30 5.04 -7.95
N VAL A 92 -2.64 4.14 -8.87
CA VAL A 92 -3.09 4.40 -10.25
C VAL A 92 -4.41 3.68 -10.61
N LEU A 93 -5.13 3.07 -9.65
CA LEU A 93 -6.42 2.39 -9.93
C LEU A 93 -7.61 3.34 -10.12
N ASN A 94 -7.45 4.63 -9.84
CA ASN A 94 -8.46 5.66 -10.10
C ASN A 94 -8.16 6.42 -11.41
N SER A 95 -9.13 7.19 -11.89
CA SER A 95 -8.92 8.16 -12.97
C SER A 95 -7.77 9.12 -12.66
N ARG A 96 -7.06 9.63 -13.67
CA ARG A 96 -6.08 10.73 -13.59
C ARG A 96 -6.21 11.71 -12.41
N ASN A 97 -7.39 12.32 -12.24
CA ASN A 97 -7.62 13.38 -11.23
C ASN A 97 -7.82 12.86 -9.78
N HIS A 98 -7.91 11.55 -9.56
CA HIS A 98 -8.21 10.91 -8.28
C HIS A 98 -7.20 9.84 -7.86
N SER A 99 -6.06 9.74 -8.57
CA SER A 99 -5.02 8.75 -8.30
C SER A 99 -3.68 9.45 -8.07
N LEU A 100 -3.09 9.26 -6.88
CA LEU A 100 -1.91 10.00 -6.43
C LEU A 100 -0.74 9.94 -7.41
N GLY A 101 -0.51 8.79 -8.06
CA GLY A 101 0.57 8.64 -9.03
C GLY A 101 0.45 9.59 -10.23
N PHE A 102 -0.77 9.77 -10.75
CA PHE A 102 -1.05 10.69 -11.85
C PHE A 102 -1.05 12.16 -11.41
N ILE A 103 -1.59 12.44 -10.22
CA ILE A 103 -1.59 13.78 -9.61
C ILE A 103 -0.16 14.31 -9.39
N LEU A 104 0.76 13.45 -8.93
CA LEU A 104 2.18 13.80 -8.76
C LEU A 104 2.89 13.99 -10.10
N ALA A 105 2.61 13.15 -11.11
CA ALA A 105 3.17 13.29 -12.45
C ALA A 105 2.72 14.60 -13.12
N ASP A 106 1.44 14.98 -12.99
CA ASP A 106 0.91 16.26 -13.48
C ASP A 106 1.47 17.47 -12.72
N ALA A 107 1.80 17.29 -11.44
CA ALA A 107 2.55 18.28 -10.66
C ALA A 107 4.06 18.34 -11.00
N GLY A 108 4.55 17.52 -11.94
CA GLY A 108 5.93 17.53 -12.43
C GLY A 108 6.93 16.78 -11.56
N PHE A 109 6.50 15.82 -10.74
CA PHE A 109 7.41 14.93 -10.02
C PHE A 109 7.84 13.73 -10.89
N ASP A 110 9.01 13.16 -10.61
CA ASP A 110 9.41 11.85 -11.12
C ASP A 110 8.86 10.76 -10.18
N VAL A 111 7.84 10.03 -10.62
CA VAL A 111 7.03 9.18 -9.72
C VAL A 111 7.45 7.73 -9.83
N TRP A 112 7.84 7.15 -8.70
CA TRP A 112 8.30 5.78 -8.56
C TRP A 112 7.31 4.96 -7.73
N LEU A 113 6.86 3.84 -8.26
CA LEU A 113 5.84 2.96 -7.67
C LEU A 113 6.51 1.63 -7.35
N SER A 114 6.78 1.37 -6.07
CA SER A 114 7.54 0.18 -5.65
C SER A 114 6.65 -1.03 -5.36
N ASN A 115 7.25 -2.23 -5.43
CA ASN A 115 6.61 -3.50 -5.10
C ASN A 115 7.52 -4.35 -4.22
N VAL A 116 7.07 -4.71 -3.01
CA VAL A 116 7.83 -5.60 -2.10
C VAL A 116 7.70 -7.07 -2.45
N ARG A 117 8.68 -7.87 -1.99
CA ARG A 117 8.80 -9.32 -2.18
C ARG A 117 7.47 -10.08 -2.02
N GLY A 118 7.22 -11.01 -2.93
CA GLY A 118 6.06 -11.90 -2.89
C GLY A 118 4.73 -11.30 -3.38
N ASN A 119 4.64 -9.99 -3.62
CA ASN A 119 3.48 -9.41 -4.31
C ASN A 119 3.46 -9.82 -5.81
N VAL A 120 2.38 -9.51 -6.54
CA VAL A 120 2.17 -10.01 -7.91
C VAL A 120 3.29 -9.65 -8.90
N TYR A 121 4.01 -8.54 -8.69
CA TYR A 121 5.11 -8.07 -9.54
C TYR A 121 6.49 -8.58 -9.06
N SER A 122 6.67 -8.77 -7.76
CA SER A 122 7.94 -9.11 -7.10
C SER A 122 8.01 -10.58 -6.64
N ARG A 123 7.42 -11.51 -7.42
CA ARG A 123 7.49 -12.98 -7.23
C ARG A 123 8.69 -13.62 -7.97
N ARG A 124 9.90 -13.09 -7.77
CA ARG A 124 11.16 -13.61 -8.37
C ARG A 124 12.33 -13.53 -7.38
N HIS A 125 13.30 -14.41 -7.53
CA HIS A 125 14.54 -14.49 -6.74
C HIS A 125 15.65 -15.09 -7.60
N VAL A 126 16.91 -14.83 -7.28
CA VAL A 126 18.07 -15.42 -7.99
C VAL A 126 18.24 -16.93 -7.72
N SER A 127 18.02 -17.40 -6.48
CA SER A 127 18.22 -18.79 -6.07
C SER A 127 16.92 -19.59 -5.89
N PHE A 128 15.88 -19.00 -5.31
CA PHE A 128 14.67 -19.75 -4.89
C PHE A 128 13.50 -19.63 -5.88
N HIS A 129 12.78 -20.73 -6.06
CA HIS A 129 11.56 -20.74 -6.89
C HIS A 129 10.34 -20.37 -6.04
N PRO A 130 9.36 -19.57 -6.53
CA PRO A 130 8.12 -19.21 -5.81
C PRO A 130 7.15 -20.34 -5.38
N LYS A 131 7.61 -21.61 -5.43
CA LYS A 131 6.91 -22.80 -4.92
C LYS A 131 7.65 -23.44 -3.73
N SER A 132 8.87 -23.01 -3.42
CA SER A 132 9.65 -23.52 -2.29
C SER A 132 9.33 -22.72 -1.02
N GLN A 133 9.61 -23.28 0.16
CA GLN A 133 9.27 -22.64 1.43
C GLN A 133 10.19 -21.44 1.74
N GLU A 134 11.44 -21.53 1.30
CA GLU A 134 12.50 -20.51 1.47
C GLU A 134 12.12 -19.19 0.78
N PHE A 135 11.47 -19.27 -0.40
CA PHE A 135 10.96 -18.08 -1.10
C PHE A 135 9.89 -17.32 -0.31
N TRP A 136 9.21 -17.97 0.64
CA TRP A 136 8.17 -17.36 1.47
C TRP A 136 8.62 -17.18 2.94
N ALA A 137 9.90 -17.43 3.25
CA ALA A 137 10.49 -17.30 4.58
C ALA A 137 10.91 -15.84 4.89
N PHE A 138 9.98 -14.91 4.76
CA PHE A 138 10.18 -13.48 5.05
C PHE A 138 9.01 -12.87 5.81
N THR A 139 9.25 -11.77 6.51
CA THR A 139 8.24 -10.85 7.06
C THR A 139 8.55 -9.42 6.57
N ILE A 140 7.82 -8.44 7.09
CA ILE A 140 8.15 -7.01 6.94
C ILE A 140 9.60 -6.67 7.37
N ASP A 141 10.20 -7.43 8.28
CA ASP A 141 11.58 -7.24 8.75
C ASP A 141 12.56 -7.22 7.56
N GLN A 142 12.39 -8.15 6.61
CA GLN A 142 13.22 -8.22 5.40
C GLN A 142 12.81 -7.18 4.34
N MET A 143 11.54 -6.78 4.28
CA MET A 143 11.11 -5.68 3.40
C MET A 143 11.80 -4.37 3.80
N ALA A 144 11.90 -4.09 5.11
CA ALA A 144 12.59 -2.91 5.60
C ALA A 144 14.11 -3.02 5.56
N ASN A 145 14.68 -4.22 5.78
CA ASN A 145 16.14 -4.39 5.81
C ASN A 145 16.79 -4.59 4.43
N TYR A 146 16.05 -5.06 3.43
CA TYR A 146 16.59 -5.40 2.10
C TYR A 146 15.81 -4.78 0.94
N ASP A 147 14.48 -4.82 0.94
CA ASP A 147 13.69 -4.28 -0.19
C ASP A 147 13.82 -2.76 -0.28
N LEU A 148 13.40 -2.04 0.76
CA LEU A 148 13.36 -0.57 0.74
C LEU A 148 14.76 0.06 0.57
N PRO A 149 15.85 -0.45 1.19
CA PRO A 149 17.21 0.06 0.93
C PRO A 149 17.66 -0.15 -0.51
N ALA A 150 17.36 -1.31 -1.12
CA ALA A 150 17.70 -1.58 -2.52
C ALA A 150 16.89 -0.68 -3.48
N ILE A 151 15.59 -0.50 -3.20
CA ILE A 151 14.70 0.41 -3.93
C ILE A 151 15.23 1.85 -3.86
N ILE A 152 15.48 2.39 -2.67
CA ILE A 152 15.94 3.78 -2.48
C ILE A 152 17.30 4.01 -3.16
N ASN A 153 18.26 3.08 -2.99
CA ASN A 153 19.56 3.22 -3.63
C ASN A 153 19.47 3.14 -5.16
N PHE A 154 18.59 2.29 -5.72
CA PHE A 154 18.34 2.23 -7.16
C PHE A 154 17.74 3.54 -7.68
N VAL A 155 16.67 4.05 -7.06
CA VAL A 155 15.99 5.29 -7.49
C VAL A 155 16.96 6.48 -7.46
N LEU A 156 17.75 6.64 -6.40
CA LEU A 156 18.69 7.76 -6.29
C LEU A 156 19.85 7.65 -7.31
N ASN A 157 20.29 6.43 -7.64
CA ASN A 157 21.29 6.21 -8.69
C ASN A 157 20.73 6.53 -10.08
N GLU A 158 19.57 5.97 -10.44
CA GLU A 158 18.93 6.13 -11.75
C GLU A 158 18.51 7.59 -12.03
N THR A 159 18.14 8.33 -10.99
CA THR A 159 17.73 9.75 -11.10
C THR A 159 18.87 10.74 -10.86
N SER A 160 20.01 10.28 -10.34
CA SER A 160 21.11 11.11 -9.81
C SER A 160 20.65 12.13 -8.75
N ALA A 161 19.50 11.92 -8.11
CA ALA A 161 18.96 12.82 -7.10
C ALA A 161 19.68 12.64 -5.74
N PRO A 162 19.86 13.71 -4.94
CA PRO A 162 20.47 13.61 -3.61
C PRO A 162 19.55 12.91 -2.59
N SER A 163 18.24 13.03 -2.78
CA SER A 163 17.18 12.52 -1.89
C SER A 163 15.89 12.30 -2.68
N LEU A 164 14.86 11.74 -2.03
CA LEU A 164 13.54 11.48 -2.61
C LEU A 164 12.46 11.64 -1.52
N HIS A 165 11.22 11.95 -1.90
CA HIS A 165 10.08 11.88 -0.98
C HIS A 165 9.59 10.42 -0.90
N TYR A 166 9.01 10.01 0.24
CA TYR A 166 8.62 8.63 0.50
C TYR A 166 7.20 8.55 1.07
N ALA A 167 6.18 8.48 0.21
CA ALA A 167 4.82 8.28 0.68
C ALA A 167 4.55 6.78 0.86
N GLY A 168 4.35 6.36 2.10
CA GLY A 168 3.81 5.06 2.43
C GLY A 168 2.28 5.04 2.35
N HIS A 169 1.74 3.83 2.28
CA HIS A 169 0.42 3.48 2.80
C HIS A 169 0.59 2.19 3.59
N SER A 170 -0.08 2.05 4.74
CA SER A 170 -0.23 0.76 5.44
C SER A 170 1.12 0.14 5.83
N GLN A 171 1.33 -1.14 5.57
CA GLN A 171 2.63 -1.80 5.72
C GLN A 171 3.79 -0.97 5.14
N GLY A 172 3.56 -0.15 4.11
CA GLY A 172 4.53 0.78 3.56
C GLY A 172 5.14 1.71 4.61
N THR A 173 4.37 2.27 5.55
CA THR A 173 5.00 3.04 6.64
C THR A 173 5.66 2.16 7.66
N THR A 174 5.09 1.01 7.98
CA THR A 174 5.74 0.11 8.92
C THR A 174 7.11 -0.34 8.37
N ILE A 175 7.28 -0.45 7.05
CA ILE A 175 8.58 -0.64 6.37
C ILE A 175 9.49 0.61 6.52
N GLY A 176 8.96 1.81 6.27
CA GLY A 176 9.66 3.09 6.45
C GLY A 176 10.16 3.30 7.88
N PHE A 177 9.24 3.35 8.85
CA PHE A 177 9.53 3.43 10.28
C PHE A 177 10.57 2.41 10.75
N ILE A 178 10.53 1.14 10.31
CA ILE A 178 11.58 0.16 10.63
C ILE A 178 12.93 0.61 10.08
N LEU A 179 13.03 0.87 8.77
CA LEU A 179 14.31 1.20 8.13
C LEU A 179 14.91 2.50 8.72
N PHE A 180 14.09 3.53 8.87
CA PHE A 180 14.56 4.86 9.24
C PHE A 180 14.86 5.00 10.74
N SER A 181 14.29 4.13 11.58
CA SER A 181 14.65 4.03 13.01
C SER A 181 15.88 3.14 13.26
N GLU A 182 16.04 2.06 12.50
CA GLU A 182 17.20 1.15 12.60
C GLU A 182 18.45 1.71 11.91
N ARG A 183 18.29 2.54 10.87
CA ARG A 183 19.39 3.16 10.09
C ARG A 183 19.27 4.69 10.02
N PRO A 184 19.26 5.42 11.16
CA PRO A 184 18.90 6.83 11.21
C PRO A 184 19.91 7.74 10.49
N THR A 185 21.21 7.44 10.52
CA THR A 185 22.25 8.25 9.84
C THR A 185 22.22 8.09 8.32
N TRP A 186 22.00 6.87 7.82
CA TRP A 186 21.80 6.61 6.39
C TRP A 186 20.54 7.28 5.86
N SER A 187 19.49 7.37 6.69
CA SER A 187 18.21 8.00 6.34
C SER A 187 18.26 9.53 6.44
N ALA A 188 18.98 10.10 7.40
CA ALA A 188 19.18 11.55 7.52
C ALA A 188 19.93 12.15 6.33
N ALA A 189 20.81 11.38 5.67
CA ALA A 189 21.47 11.75 4.42
C ALA A 189 20.53 11.71 3.19
N LYS A 190 19.25 11.35 3.38
CA LYS A 190 18.23 11.15 2.34
C LYS A 190 16.88 11.67 2.84
N PRO A 191 16.69 12.98 3.07
CA PRO A 191 15.43 13.52 3.61
C PRO A 191 14.21 13.04 2.82
N MET A 192 13.27 12.46 3.56
CA MET A 192 12.04 11.78 3.11
C MET A 192 10.84 12.35 3.90
N ILE A 193 9.61 12.09 3.44
CA ILE A 193 8.37 12.60 4.06
C ILE A 193 7.29 11.50 4.01
N GLU A 194 7.05 10.87 5.16
CA GLU A 194 6.21 9.67 5.34
C GLU A 194 4.74 9.99 5.69
N MET A 195 3.79 9.15 5.25
CA MET A 195 2.31 9.27 5.34
C MET A 195 1.68 7.93 5.76
N VAL A 196 0.72 7.88 6.70
CA VAL A 196 0.40 6.70 7.55
C VAL A 196 -0.99 6.06 7.36
N GLY A 197 -1.09 4.76 7.72
CA GLY A 197 -2.32 4.04 8.12
C GLY A 197 -2.48 2.66 7.46
N GLY A 198 -2.78 1.57 8.20
CA GLY A 198 -2.72 0.14 7.76
C GLY A 198 -3.99 -0.69 8.00
N TYR A 199 -4.10 -2.04 7.89
CA TYR A 199 -3.25 -3.10 7.29
C TYR A 199 -3.92 -4.51 7.37
N GLU A 200 -4.43 -5.12 6.27
CA GLU A 200 -5.12 -6.45 6.33
C GLU A 200 -4.87 -7.48 5.17
N PHE A 201 -5.70 -8.55 5.05
CA PHE A 201 -5.31 -9.95 4.75
C PHE A 201 -5.73 -10.54 3.36
N MET A 202 -5.28 -11.77 3.03
CA MET A 202 -5.44 -12.57 1.77
C MET A 202 -4.61 -12.19 0.51
N PRO A 203 -4.24 -13.14 -0.39
CA PRO A 203 -3.49 -12.88 -1.64
C PRO A 203 -4.33 -13.01 -2.93
N SER A 204 -4.00 -12.29 -4.03
CA SER A 204 -4.59 -12.60 -5.35
C SER A 204 -3.81 -13.63 -6.17
N THR A 205 -4.57 -14.19 -7.10
CA THR A 205 -4.17 -15.17 -8.11
C THR A 205 -4.83 -14.78 -9.44
N ARG A 206 -4.44 -15.45 -10.55
CA ARG A 206 -5.14 -15.29 -11.84
C ARG A 206 -6.64 -15.64 -11.74
N PHE A 207 -7.01 -16.54 -10.82
CA PHE A 207 -8.41 -16.84 -10.53
C PHE A 207 -9.12 -15.64 -9.92
N MET A 208 -8.53 -14.94 -8.95
CA MET A 208 -9.13 -13.71 -8.38
C MET A 208 -9.29 -12.59 -9.43
N LYS A 209 -8.30 -12.37 -10.31
CA LYS A 209 -8.41 -11.43 -11.46
C LYS A 209 -9.62 -11.75 -12.36
N TRP A 210 -9.83 -13.03 -12.67
CA TRP A 210 -10.98 -13.49 -13.44
C TRP A 210 -12.31 -13.39 -12.65
N LEU A 211 -12.27 -13.70 -11.35
CA LEU A 211 -13.42 -13.69 -10.46
C LEU A 211 -13.94 -12.27 -10.25
N GLY A 212 -13.06 -11.29 -10.03
CA GLY A 212 -13.40 -9.87 -9.89
C GLY A 212 -14.07 -9.31 -11.15
N GLY A 213 -13.43 -9.48 -12.30
CA GLY A 213 -13.98 -9.06 -13.61
C GLY A 213 -15.25 -9.80 -14.05
N LYS A 214 -15.67 -10.85 -13.35
CA LYS A 214 -16.94 -11.55 -13.56
C LYS A 214 -17.97 -11.20 -12.49
N LEU A 215 -17.72 -11.57 -11.24
CA LEU A 215 -18.70 -11.48 -10.15
C LEU A 215 -18.96 -10.04 -9.68
N CYS A 216 -17.96 -9.15 -9.72
CA CYS A 216 -18.16 -7.76 -9.28
C CYS A 216 -18.93 -6.90 -10.30
N THR A 217 -19.49 -7.50 -11.36
CA THR A 217 -20.27 -6.81 -12.41
C THR A 217 -21.76 -7.17 -12.34
N GLY A 218 -22.62 -6.25 -12.76
CA GLY A 218 -24.06 -6.48 -12.89
C GLY A 218 -24.73 -7.01 -11.61
N LYS A 219 -25.60 -8.02 -11.75
CA LYS A 219 -26.45 -8.53 -10.66
C LYS A 219 -25.71 -9.27 -9.53
N THR A 220 -24.42 -9.59 -9.69
CA THR A 220 -23.62 -10.29 -8.67
C THR A 220 -22.72 -9.40 -7.83
N ALA A 221 -22.68 -8.08 -8.10
CA ALA A 221 -21.77 -7.14 -7.46
C ALA A 221 -21.85 -7.13 -5.91
N PHE A 222 -23.02 -7.42 -5.34
CA PHE A 222 -23.23 -7.53 -3.89
C PHE A 222 -22.33 -8.58 -3.21
N LEU A 223 -21.88 -9.60 -3.95
CA LEU A 223 -20.94 -10.61 -3.44
C LEU A 223 -19.56 -10.00 -3.18
N CYS A 224 -19.09 -9.14 -4.09
CA CYS A 224 -17.85 -8.39 -3.88
C CYS A 224 -18.01 -7.32 -2.80
N GLN A 225 -19.18 -6.69 -2.71
CA GLN A 225 -19.49 -5.72 -1.66
C GLN A 225 -19.38 -6.33 -0.24
N ASN A 226 -19.75 -7.60 -0.06
CA ASN A 226 -19.56 -8.31 1.21
C ASN A 226 -18.11 -8.79 1.42
N ALA A 227 -17.36 -9.07 0.35
CA ALA A 227 -15.93 -9.37 0.44
C ALA A 227 -15.10 -8.13 0.81
N LEU A 228 -15.53 -6.93 0.40
CA LEU A 228 -14.81 -5.67 0.63
C LEU A 228 -14.60 -5.33 2.11
N PHE A 229 -15.56 -5.67 2.98
CA PHE A 229 -15.45 -5.43 4.43
C PHE A 229 -14.21 -6.07 5.08
N LEU A 230 -13.56 -7.04 4.41
CA LEU A 230 -12.34 -7.72 4.86
C LEU A 230 -11.04 -7.07 4.33
N PHE A 231 -11.13 -5.86 3.76
CA PHE A 231 -10.01 -5.14 3.13
C PHE A 231 -10.16 -3.61 3.16
N VAL A 232 -11.40 -3.09 3.07
CA VAL A 232 -11.70 -1.69 2.72
C VAL A 232 -12.11 -0.81 3.91
N GLY A 233 -12.48 -1.42 5.03
CA GLY A 233 -13.25 -0.75 6.07
C GLY A 233 -14.76 -0.92 5.85
N CYS A 234 -15.55 -0.08 6.48
CA CYS A 234 -17.01 -0.23 6.57
C CYS A 234 -17.80 0.67 5.60
N ASP A 235 -17.15 1.65 4.97
CA ASP A 235 -17.82 2.71 4.22
C ASP A 235 -17.63 2.60 2.69
N PHE A 236 -18.71 2.89 1.95
CA PHE A 236 -18.71 2.98 0.50
C PHE A 236 -18.89 4.44 0.00
N LEU A 237 -19.05 5.43 0.89
CA LEU A 237 -19.36 6.83 0.53
C LEU A 237 -18.29 7.47 -0.38
N ASN A 238 -17.02 7.22 -0.11
CA ASN A 238 -15.89 7.79 -0.87
C ASN A 238 -15.52 6.97 -2.12
N PHE A 239 -16.13 5.79 -2.29
CA PHE A 239 -15.73 4.80 -3.28
C PHE A 239 -16.40 4.98 -4.65
N ASN A 240 -15.59 5.04 -5.70
CA ASN A 240 -16.10 4.87 -7.06
C ASN A 240 -16.50 3.40 -7.32
N MET A 241 -17.73 3.05 -6.93
CA MET A 241 -18.30 1.70 -7.07
C MET A 241 -18.36 1.18 -8.51
N THR A 242 -18.24 2.04 -9.55
CA THR A 242 -18.14 1.59 -10.94
C THR A 242 -16.81 0.89 -11.25
N ARG A 243 -15.75 1.22 -10.49
CA ARG A 243 -14.40 0.64 -10.63
C ARG A 243 -14.10 -0.49 -9.64
N LEU A 244 -15.11 -0.94 -8.89
CA LEU A 244 -15.03 -2.13 -8.03
C LEU A 244 -14.43 -3.37 -8.72
N PRO A 245 -14.71 -3.69 -10.00
CA PRO A 245 -14.08 -4.81 -10.70
C PRO A 245 -12.57 -4.63 -10.94
N VAL A 246 -12.08 -3.39 -10.99
CA VAL A 246 -10.66 -3.07 -11.13
C VAL A 246 -9.94 -3.25 -9.80
N TYR A 247 -10.48 -2.69 -8.70
CA TYR A 247 -9.93 -2.86 -7.35
C TYR A 247 -9.78 -4.34 -7.00
N MET A 248 -10.86 -5.12 -7.16
CA MET A 248 -10.89 -6.57 -6.88
C MET A 248 -10.08 -7.43 -7.86
N ALA A 249 -9.54 -6.86 -8.94
CA ALA A 249 -8.61 -7.53 -9.83
C ALA A 249 -7.14 -7.25 -9.49
N HIS A 250 -6.82 -6.18 -8.76
CA HIS A 250 -5.42 -5.82 -8.44
C HIS A 250 -5.07 -5.99 -6.97
N THR A 251 -6.06 -5.84 -6.09
CA THR A 251 -5.95 -6.10 -4.66
C THR A 251 -6.93 -7.22 -4.27
N PRO A 252 -6.52 -8.18 -3.43
CA PRO A 252 -5.17 -8.37 -2.90
C PRO A 252 -4.09 -8.66 -3.97
N SER A 253 -2.82 -8.76 -3.57
CA SER A 253 -1.67 -8.89 -4.48
C SER A 253 -0.56 -9.82 -3.96
N GLY A 254 -0.58 -10.23 -2.69
CA GLY A 254 0.21 -11.36 -2.17
C GLY A 254 1.38 -11.02 -1.26
N THR A 255 1.61 -11.90 -0.28
CA THR A 255 2.63 -11.80 0.77
C THR A 255 2.86 -13.20 1.37
N SER A 256 3.84 -13.37 2.26
CA SER A 256 4.08 -14.63 2.97
C SER A 256 3.11 -14.86 4.13
N VAL A 257 2.94 -16.13 4.53
CA VAL A 257 2.22 -16.47 5.77
C VAL A 257 2.95 -15.89 6.99
N SER A 258 4.28 -15.94 7.01
CA SER A 258 5.10 -15.40 8.11
C SER A 258 4.90 -13.90 8.32
N ASN A 259 4.65 -13.12 7.26
CA ASN A 259 4.36 -11.70 7.38
C ASN A 259 3.00 -11.45 8.05
N ILE A 260 1.96 -12.23 7.70
CA ILE A 260 0.66 -12.17 8.39
C ILE A 260 0.80 -12.59 9.86
N MET A 261 1.60 -13.62 10.14
CA MET A 261 1.93 -14.01 11.52
C MET A 261 2.64 -12.87 12.28
N HIS A 262 3.48 -12.07 11.62
CA HIS A 262 4.15 -10.96 12.28
C HIS A 262 3.18 -9.84 12.67
N PHE A 263 2.28 -9.43 11.77
CA PHE A 263 1.21 -8.49 12.12
C PHE A 263 0.34 -9.02 13.28
N SER A 264 0.01 -10.32 13.26
CA SER A 264 -0.72 -10.94 14.37
C SER A 264 0.04 -10.88 15.71
N GLN A 265 1.37 -11.06 15.71
CA GLN A 265 2.20 -10.93 16.91
C GLN A 265 2.25 -9.49 17.44
N MET A 266 2.42 -8.50 16.57
CA MET A 266 2.43 -7.08 16.98
C MET A 266 1.07 -6.66 17.56
N ILE A 267 -0.03 -7.03 16.90
CA ILE A 267 -1.41 -6.74 17.35
C ILE A 267 -1.71 -7.42 18.69
N GLN A 268 -1.37 -8.71 18.85
CA GLN A 268 -1.62 -9.45 20.10
C GLN A 268 -0.84 -8.93 21.30
N LYS A 269 0.37 -8.36 21.08
CA LYS A 269 1.21 -7.80 22.15
C LYS A 269 0.99 -6.30 22.39
N GLY A 270 0.48 -5.56 21.40
CA GLY A 270 0.44 -4.09 21.41
C GLY A 270 1.82 -3.42 21.22
N GLU A 271 2.82 -4.20 20.82
CA GLU A 271 4.24 -3.85 20.77
C GLU A 271 4.76 -3.79 19.33
N PHE A 272 5.51 -2.74 18.99
CA PHE A 272 6.24 -2.64 17.73
C PHE A 272 7.60 -3.36 17.88
N LYS A 273 7.67 -4.61 17.42
CA LYS A 273 8.81 -5.53 17.58
C LYS A 273 9.20 -6.17 16.25
N LYS A 274 10.36 -6.84 16.23
CA LYS A 274 10.78 -7.79 15.18
C LYS A 274 9.99 -9.10 15.32
N PHE A 275 10.02 -9.96 14.28
CA PHE A 275 9.26 -11.21 14.31
C PHE A 275 9.74 -12.15 15.43
N ASP A 276 8.80 -12.70 16.18
CA ASP A 276 9.09 -13.67 17.24
C ASP A 276 9.15 -15.08 16.63
N TYR A 277 10.37 -15.56 16.38
CA TYR A 277 10.64 -16.93 15.92
C TYR A 277 10.62 -17.96 17.07
N GLY A 278 10.29 -17.52 18.29
CA GLY A 278 10.39 -18.32 19.50
C GLY A 278 11.81 -18.37 20.08
N SER A 279 11.90 -18.60 21.40
CA SER A 279 13.11 -18.29 22.19
C SER A 279 14.41 -18.96 21.74
N HIS A 280 14.35 -20.13 21.09
CA HIS A 280 15.55 -20.80 20.58
C HIS A 280 16.11 -20.13 19.31
N GLU A 281 15.25 -19.73 18.37
CA GLU A 281 15.66 -19.08 17.13
C GLU A 281 15.92 -17.59 17.34
N ASN A 282 15.15 -16.90 18.20
CA ASN A 282 15.44 -15.53 18.64
C ASN A 282 16.88 -15.40 19.18
N LYS A 283 17.35 -16.38 19.97
CA LYS A 283 18.74 -16.40 20.47
C LYS A 283 19.78 -16.52 19.36
N LYS A 284 19.48 -17.13 18.21
CA LYS A 284 20.40 -17.22 17.06
C LYS A 284 20.35 -15.96 16.20
N LEU A 285 19.16 -15.40 15.99
CA LEU A 285 18.90 -14.29 15.07
C LEU A 285 19.13 -12.91 15.71
N TYR A 286 18.85 -12.77 17.00
CA TYR A 286 18.89 -11.50 17.74
C TYR A 286 19.85 -11.51 18.92
N ASN A 287 20.50 -12.65 19.22
CA ASN A 287 21.37 -12.85 20.39
C ASN A 287 20.64 -12.70 21.77
N GLN A 288 19.30 -12.76 21.77
CA GLN A 288 18.45 -12.64 22.98
C GLN A 288 17.17 -13.51 22.86
N PRO A 289 16.53 -13.92 23.97
CA PRO A 289 15.38 -14.84 23.94
C PRO A 289 14.08 -14.25 23.38
N GLU A 290 13.93 -12.93 23.38
CA GLU A 290 12.73 -12.22 22.92
C GLU A 290 13.03 -11.42 21.66
N SER A 291 12.04 -11.16 20.80
CA SER A 291 12.27 -10.29 19.64
C SER A 291 12.48 -8.83 20.07
N PRO A 292 13.50 -8.12 19.55
CA PRO A 292 13.76 -6.72 19.91
C PRO A 292 12.59 -5.79 19.55
N THR A 293 12.44 -4.68 20.29
CA THR A 293 11.59 -3.56 19.89
C THR A 293 12.21 -2.75 18.76
N TYR A 294 11.36 -2.18 17.92
CA TYR A 294 11.72 -1.05 17.07
C TYR A 294 11.54 0.24 17.86
N ASN A 295 12.44 1.21 17.69
CA ASN A 295 12.42 2.47 18.42
C ASN A 295 12.27 3.65 17.46
N VAL A 296 11.04 4.04 17.12
CA VAL A 296 10.77 5.16 16.20
C VAL A 296 11.41 6.48 16.66
N GLY A 297 11.65 6.64 17.97
CA GLY A 297 12.40 7.75 18.54
C GLY A 297 13.88 7.79 18.14
N ASN A 298 14.42 6.80 17.44
CA ASN A 298 15.72 6.90 16.76
C ASN A 298 15.65 7.74 15.48
N MET A 299 14.52 7.71 14.76
CA MET A 299 14.38 8.27 13.41
C MET A 299 14.69 9.78 13.36
N LEU A 300 15.40 10.19 12.32
CA LEU A 300 15.79 11.58 12.04
C LEU A 300 15.05 12.20 10.84
N VAL A 301 14.22 11.39 10.15
CA VAL A 301 13.39 11.79 9.02
C VAL A 301 12.14 12.54 9.54
N PRO A 302 11.79 13.72 8.99
CA PRO A 302 10.54 14.40 9.33
C PRO A 302 9.30 13.69 8.78
N VAL A 303 8.26 13.54 9.60
CA VAL A 303 7.04 12.78 9.26
C VAL A 303 5.82 13.70 9.13
N VAL A 304 4.89 13.38 8.22
CA VAL A 304 3.58 14.03 8.13
C VAL A 304 2.49 12.97 8.30
N LEU A 305 1.86 12.92 9.46
CA LEU A 305 0.85 11.89 9.74
C LEU A 305 -0.46 12.25 9.04
N TYR A 306 -1.07 11.27 8.39
CA TYR A 306 -2.43 11.31 7.85
C TYR A 306 -3.19 10.12 8.47
N TRP A 307 -4.47 10.28 8.82
CA TRP A 307 -5.31 9.20 9.32
C TRP A 307 -6.81 9.50 9.16
N GLY A 308 -7.62 8.44 9.07
CA GLY A 308 -9.07 8.50 8.85
C GLY A 308 -9.86 8.26 10.14
N GLY A 309 -11.03 8.88 10.28
CA GLY A 309 -11.91 8.73 11.46
C GLY A 309 -12.67 7.41 11.53
N ASN A 310 -12.83 6.73 10.39
CA ASN A 310 -13.45 5.40 10.32
C ASN A 310 -12.42 4.26 10.29
N ASP A 311 -11.12 4.56 10.09
CA ASP A 311 -10.05 3.57 9.99
C ASP A 311 -9.93 2.72 11.26
N VAL A 312 -10.41 1.47 11.16
CA VAL A 312 -10.47 0.47 12.24
C VAL A 312 -9.11 -0.06 12.69
N PHE A 313 -8.03 0.25 11.96
CA PHE A 313 -6.68 -0.23 12.22
C PHE A 313 -5.72 0.90 12.64
N THR A 314 -5.98 2.13 12.20
CA THR A 314 -5.14 3.33 12.43
C THR A 314 -5.83 4.30 13.40
N VAL A 315 -6.15 3.80 14.59
CA VAL A 315 -6.91 4.53 15.61
C VAL A 315 -6.13 5.70 16.24
N GLU A 316 -6.86 6.71 16.70
CA GLU A 316 -6.30 7.95 17.30
C GLU A 316 -5.25 7.66 18.37
N SER A 317 -5.47 6.68 19.25
CA SER A 317 -4.56 6.34 20.34
C SER A 317 -3.16 5.94 19.87
N ASP A 318 -3.05 5.32 18.69
CA ASP A 318 -1.77 4.91 18.14
C ASP A 318 -1.08 6.04 17.37
N ILE A 319 -1.83 6.86 16.63
CA ILE A 319 -1.33 8.12 16.05
C ILE A 319 -0.81 9.07 17.14
N MET A 320 -1.53 9.17 18.26
CA MET A 320 -1.19 10.01 19.42
C MET A 320 -0.17 9.36 20.37
N ARG A 321 0.21 8.09 20.15
CA ARG A 321 1.41 7.44 20.72
C ARG A 321 2.62 7.71 19.84
N LEU A 322 2.54 7.31 18.56
CA LEU A 322 3.56 7.47 17.53
C LEU A 322 4.10 8.90 17.43
N SER A 323 3.22 9.90 17.34
CA SER A 323 3.60 11.32 17.23
C SER A 323 4.39 11.88 18.43
N LYS A 324 4.33 11.23 19.60
CA LYS A 324 5.11 11.57 20.80
C LYS A 324 6.44 10.82 20.89
N GLU A 325 6.51 9.63 20.30
CA GLU A 325 7.74 8.83 20.21
C GLU A 325 8.65 9.32 19.08
N LEU A 326 8.09 9.86 18.00
CA LEU A 326 8.82 10.47 16.88
C LEU A 326 9.57 11.76 17.29
N LYS A 327 10.85 11.87 16.88
CA LYS A 327 11.65 13.09 17.06
C LYS A 327 11.14 14.30 16.26
N SER A 328 10.47 14.07 15.12
CA SER A 328 10.07 15.13 14.19
C SER A 328 8.77 14.77 13.47
N THR A 329 7.65 15.23 14.02
CA THR A 329 6.34 15.24 13.36
C THR A 329 6.09 16.67 12.87
N LEU A 330 6.05 16.90 11.55
CA LEU A 330 5.85 18.22 10.96
C LEU A 330 4.39 18.69 11.09
N SER A 331 3.45 17.78 10.80
CA SER A 331 2.02 17.99 10.95
C SER A 331 1.27 16.67 11.07
N ILE A 332 0.02 16.75 11.54
CA ILE A 332 -0.93 15.64 11.61
C ILE A 332 -2.21 16.11 10.92
N HIS A 333 -2.76 15.28 10.04
CA HIS A 333 -3.95 15.57 9.25
C HIS A 333 -5.00 14.47 9.45
N TYR A 334 -6.18 14.88 9.88
CA TYR A 334 -7.30 14.01 10.22
C TYR A 334 -8.43 14.17 9.20
N TYR A 335 -9.00 13.06 8.77
CA TYR A 335 -10.08 13.00 7.78
C TYR A 335 -11.25 12.22 8.39
N HIS A 336 -12.24 12.93 8.92
CA HIS A 336 -13.35 12.35 9.70
C HIS A 336 -14.06 11.21 8.95
N ASP A 337 -14.66 11.54 7.80
CA ASP A 337 -15.38 10.60 6.94
C ASP A 337 -14.40 9.92 5.99
N SER A 338 -13.46 9.13 6.52
CA SER A 338 -12.49 8.38 5.71
C SER A 338 -12.06 7.09 6.38
N ASP A 339 -12.05 6.03 5.57
CA ASP A 339 -11.70 4.67 5.94
C ASP A 339 -10.25 4.33 5.56
N HIS A 340 -9.76 3.16 5.97
CA HIS A 340 -8.36 2.74 5.80
C HIS A 340 -7.81 2.97 4.38
N VAL A 341 -8.46 2.39 3.37
CA VAL A 341 -7.98 2.44 1.98
C VAL A 341 -8.42 3.69 1.21
N ASP A 342 -9.13 4.64 1.83
CA ASP A 342 -9.45 5.90 1.14
C ASP A 342 -8.17 6.63 0.74
N PHE A 343 -7.10 6.52 1.55
CA PHE A 343 -5.75 7.04 1.28
C PHE A 343 -5.06 6.47 0.02
N VAL A 344 -5.67 5.52 -0.68
CA VAL A 344 -5.30 5.10 -2.05
C VAL A 344 -6.45 5.17 -3.05
N TRP A 345 -7.68 4.85 -2.65
CA TRP A 345 -8.83 4.61 -3.55
C TRP A 345 -10.00 5.58 -3.36
N GLY A 346 -10.01 6.34 -2.27
CA GLY A 346 -11.06 7.29 -1.92
C GLY A 346 -11.03 8.52 -2.81
N THR A 347 -12.15 8.81 -3.45
CA THR A 347 -12.27 9.94 -4.40
C THR A 347 -12.08 11.30 -3.72
N ASN A 348 -12.43 11.40 -2.44
CA ASN A 348 -12.22 12.56 -1.58
C ASN A 348 -10.73 12.93 -1.37
N MET A 349 -9.79 11.98 -1.50
CA MET A 349 -8.38 12.23 -1.21
C MET A 349 -7.68 13.14 -2.23
N ALA A 350 -8.22 13.27 -3.44
CA ALA A 350 -7.75 14.26 -4.42
C ALA A 350 -7.81 15.70 -3.88
N ASP A 351 -8.95 16.05 -3.26
CA ASP A 351 -9.15 17.35 -2.64
C ASP A 351 -8.56 17.43 -1.22
N GLY A 352 -8.45 16.29 -0.54
CA GLY A 352 -7.94 16.12 0.82
C GLY A 352 -6.43 15.83 0.91
N ALA A 353 -6.07 14.56 1.16
CA ALA A 353 -4.69 14.16 1.47
C ALA A 353 -3.69 14.44 0.34
N TYR A 354 -4.05 14.19 -0.93
CA TYR A 354 -3.14 14.36 -2.06
C TYR A 354 -2.82 15.83 -2.32
N ARG A 355 -3.80 16.74 -2.16
CA ARG A 355 -3.58 18.19 -2.16
C ARG A 355 -2.63 18.63 -1.05
N ARG A 356 -2.89 18.19 0.19
CA ARG A 356 -2.05 18.53 1.34
C ARG A 356 -0.63 17.99 1.20
N MET A 357 -0.46 16.79 0.64
CA MET A 357 0.85 16.23 0.30
C MET A 357 1.57 17.12 -0.69
N LEU A 358 0.93 17.48 -1.82
CA LEU A 358 1.50 18.37 -2.84
C LEU A 358 1.97 19.72 -2.25
N GLU A 359 1.20 20.30 -1.33
CA GLU A 359 1.58 21.53 -0.63
C GLU A 359 2.87 21.34 0.18
N VAL A 360 2.95 20.29 1.01
CA VAL A 360 4.12 20.03 1.88
C VAL A 360 5.35 19.63 1.07
N ILE A 361 5.24 18.71 0.10
CA ILE A 361 6.41 18.31 -0.72
C ILE A 361 6.86 19.40 -1.70
N SER A 362 6.16 20.54 -1.78
CA SER A 362 6.58 21.73 -2.54
C SER A 362 7.25 22.81 -1.68
N THR A 363 7.45 22.57 -0.37
CA THR A 363 8.26 23.45 0.51
C THR A 363 9.69 22.94 0.74
N PHE A 364 10.09 21.87 0.03
CA PHE A 364 11.40 21.23 0.08
C PHE A 364 11.98 21.11 -1.34
#